data_AF-M4BTX5-F1
#
_entry.id   AF-M4BTX5-F1
#
_cell.length_a   1.000
_cell.length_b   1.000
_cell.length_c   1.000
_cell.angle_alpha   90.00
_cell.angle_beta   90.00
_cell.angle_gamma   90.00
#
_symmetry.space_group_name_H-M   'P 1'
#
loop_
_entity.id
_entity.type
_entity.pdbx_description
1 polymer ?
#
loop_
_entity_poly.entity_id
_entity_poly.type
_entity_poly.pdbx_seq_one_letter_code
_entity_poly.pdbx_strand_id
1 'polypeptide(L)' 'MFVAQRVAAGKLYPTIRAGCNQASMDLVERCLLADPSERPTAPAIAYELRVIQQDILLK' A
#
# COMPACT_ATOMS: atom_id res chain seq x y z
N MET A 1 -6.02 19.79 -15.90
CA MET A 1 -6.04 19.08 -14.60
C MET A 1 -4.64 18.49 -14.38
N PHE A 2 -3.99 18.82 -13.28
CA PHE A 2 -2.63 18.37 -12.95
C PHE A 2 -2.62 16.95 -12.36
N VAL A 3 -1.48 16.26 -12.43
CA VAL A 3 -1.33 14.88 -11.90
C VAL A 3 -1.73 14.80 -10.42
N ALA A 4 -1.30 15.76 -9.60
CA ALA A 4 -1.65 15.83 -8.18
C ALA A 4 -3.18 15.90 -7.94
N GLN A 5 -3.92 16.61 -8.80
CA GLN A 5 -5.38 16.70 -8.70
C GLN A 5 -6.06 15.36 -9.00
N ARG A 6 -5.48 14.53 -9.89
CA ARG A 6 -6.02 13.20 -10.21
C ARG A 6 -5.77 12.20 -9.07
N VAL A 7 -4.61 12.30 -8.43
CA VAL A 7 -4.25 11.50 -7.24
C VAL A 7 -5.17 11.86 -6.07
N ALA A 8 -5.32 13.15 -5.76
CA ALA A 8 -6.18 13.60 -4.66
C ALA A 8 -7.66 13.21 -4.85
N ALA A 9 -8.12 13.15 -6.11
CA ALA A 9 -9.46 12.71 -6.44
C ALA A 9 -9.63 11.17 -6.51
N GLY A 10 -8.59 10.39 -6.22
CA GLY A 10 -8.61 8.92 -6.36
C GLY A 10 -8.74 8.42 -7.81
N LYS A 11 -8.61 9.30 -8.81
CA LYS A 11 -8.76 9.00 -10.25
C LYS A 11 -7.47 8.48 -10.90
N LEU A 12 -6.38 8.45 -10.14
CA LEU A 12 -5.11 7.89 -10.56
C LEU A 12 -4.60 7.01 -9.44
N TYR A 13 -4.52 5.71 -9.71
CA TYR A 13 -4.06 4.69 -8.79
C TYR A 13 -2.82 4.01 -9.41
N PRO A 14 -1.77 3.73 -8.62
CA PRO A 14 -0.59 3.03 -9.14
C PRO A 14 -0.95 1.58 -9.48
N THR A 15 -0.39 1.07 -10.59
CA THR A 15 -0.46 -0.36 -10.90
C THR A 15 0.58 -1.11 -10.09
N ILE A 16 0.15 -2.07 -9.26
CA ILE A 16 1.07 -2.94 -8.52
C ILE A 16 1.55 -4.05 -9.46
N ARG A 17 2.86 -4.34 -9.41
CA ARG A 17 3.45 -5.40 -10.23
C ARG A 17 2.91 -6.77 -9.76
N ALA A 18 2.47 -7.59 -10.70
CA ALA A 18 1.91 -8.92 -10.43
C ALA A 18 2.86 -9.91 -9.72
N GLY A 19 4.16 -9.62 -9.62
CA GLY A 19 5.13 -10.45 -8.88
C GLY A 19 5.24 -10.12 -7.38
N CYS A 20 4.46 -9.17 -6.87
CA CYS A 20 4.37 -8.94 -5.42
C CYS A 20 3.58 -10.07 -4.75
N ASN A 21 3.95 -10.42 -3.52
CA ASN A 21 3.14 -11.34 -2.73
C ASN A 21 1.82 -10.68 -2.32
N GLN A 22 0.80 -11.49 -2.05
CA GLN A 22 -0.53 -10.98 -1.72
C GLN A 22 -0.52 -10.02 -0.51
N ALA A 23 0.23 -10.35 0.54
CA ALA A 23 0.30 -9.51 1.75
C ALA A 23 0.86 -8.10 1.47
N SER A 24 1.81 -7.99 0.54
CA SER A 24 2.34 -6.70 0.10
C SER A 24 1.36 -5.93 -0.78
N MET A 25 0.56 -6.61 -1.61
CA MET A 25 -0.51 -5.98 -2.39
C MET A 25 -1.59 -5.42 -1.45
N ASP A 26 -2.03 -6.21 -0.48
CA ASP A 26 -3.06 -5.82 0.49
C ASP A 26 -2.62 -4.60 1.33
N LEU A 27 -1.34 -4.55 1.73
CA LEU A 27 -0.77 -3.41 2.44
C LEU A 27 -0.77 -2.13 1.58
N VAL A 28 -0.36 -2.24 0.31
CA VAL A 28 -0.38 -1.09 -0.62
C VAL A 28 -1.81 -0.59 -0.83
N GLU A 29 -2.80 -1.48 -0.95
CA GLU A 29 -4.19 -1.08 -1.10
C GLU A 29 -4.71 -0.27 0.10
N ARG A 30 -4.42 -0.72 1.33
CA ARG A 30 -4.76 0.03 2.55
C ARG A 30 -4.07 1.39 2.63
N CYS A 31 -2.83 1.49 2.16
CA CYS A 31 -2.09 2.76 2.17
C CYS A 31 -2.67 3.79 1.19
N LEU A 32 -3.39 3.35 0.17
CA LEU A 32 -3.91 4.18 -0.91
C LEU A 32 -5.42 4.46 -0.80
N LEU A 33 -6.05 4.09 0.32
CA LEU A 33 -7.44 4.43 0.60
C LEU A 33 -7.69 5.93 0.48
N ALA A 34 -8.82 6.29 -0.12
CA ALA A 34 -9.17 7.68 -0.37
C ALA A 34 -9.33 8.47 0.94
N ASP A 35 -9.95 7.85 1.95
CA ASP A 35 -10.06 8.40 3.30
C ASP A 35 -8.71 8.31 4.03
N PRO A 36 -8.11 9.45 4.44
CA PRO A 36 -6.86 9.46 5.19
C PRO A 36 -6.97 8.78 6.56
N SER A 37 -8.16 8.73 7.17
CA SER A 37 -8.38 8.14 8.49
C SER A 37 -8.38 6.61 8.48
N GLU A 38 -8.66 6.00 7.32
CA GLU A 38 -8.60 4.54 7.13
C GLU A 38 -7.18 4.05 6.81
N ARG A 39 -6.25 4.96 6.53
CA ARG A 39 -4.87 4.59 6.19
C ARG A 39 -4.12 4.11 7.44
N PRO A 40 -3.29 3.07 7.30
CA PRO A 40 -2.44 2.65 8.40
C PRO A 40 -1.42 3.73 8.74
N THR A 41 -1.05 3.80 10.01
CA THR A 41 -0.01 4.71 10.48
C THR A 41 1.38 4.23 10.04
N ALA A 42 2.34 5.15 9.93
CA ALA A 42 3.73 4.80 9.61
C ALA A 42 4.32 3.66 10.48
N PRO A 43 4.16 3.64 11.83
CA PRO A 43 4.64 2.53 12.63
C PRO A 43 3.90 1.20 12.37
N ALA A 44 2.60 1.23 12.06
CA ALA A 44 1.86 0.02 11.67
C ALA A 44 2.39 -0.55 10.35
N ILE A 45 2.63 0.30 9.35
CA ILE A 45 3.23 -0.09 8.06
C ILE A 45 4.61 -0.73 8.28
N ALA A 46 5.47 -0.10 9.10
CA ALA A 46 6.81 -0.63 9.39
C ALA A 46 6.76 -2.01 10.06
N TYR A 47 5.81 -2.22 10.97
CA TYR A 47 5.60 -3.51 11.61
C TYR A 47 5.14 -4.58 10.60
N GLU A 48 4.12 -4.29 9.81
CA GLU A 48 3.60 -5.22 8.80
C GLU A 48 4.66 -5.58 7.75
N LEU A 49 5.43 -4.61 7.27
CA LEU A 49 6.52 -4.87 6.33
C LEU A 49 7.57 -5.83 6.91
N ARG A 50 7.89 -5.69 8.21
CA ARG A 50 8.82 -6.62 8.88
C ARG A 50 8.27 -8.04 8.92
N VAL A 51 6.98 -8.20 9.23
CA VAL A 51 6.31 -9.51 9.24
C VAL A 51 6.29 -10.13 7.84
N ILE A 52 5.94 -9.35 6.82
CA ILE A 52 5.92 -9.79 5.41
C ILE A 52 7.32 -10.23 4.97
N GLN A 53 8.37 -9.46 5.30
CA GLN A 53 9.75 -9.82 4.96
C GLN A 53 10.18 -11.13 5.63
N GLN A 54 9.79 -11.36 6.89
CA GLN A 54 10.09 -12.61 7.58
C GLN A 54 9.38 -13.80 6.93
N ASP A 55 8.12 -13.67 6.53
CA ASP A 55 7.38 -14.74 5.83
C ASP A 55 8.00 -15.09 4.47
N ILE A 56 8.52 -14.11 3.73
CA ILE A 56 9.24 -14.33 2.47
C ILE A 56 10.56 -15.06 2.70
N LEU A 57 11.30 -14.74 3.77
CA LEU A 57 12.61 -15.33 4.06
C LEU A 57 12.53 -16.73 4.68
N LEU A 58 11.36 -17.11 5.20
CA LEU A 58 11.12 -18.41 5.83
C LEU A 58 10.43 -19.43 4.89
N LYS A 59 10.15 -19.05 3.64
CA LYS A 59 9.61 -19.90 2.56
C LYS A 59 10.64 -20.07 1.45
#